data_AF-A0A8X6S087-F1
#
_entry.id   AF-A0A8X6S087-F1
#
_cell.length_a   1.000
_cell.length_b   1.000
_cell.length_c   1.000
_cell.angle_alpha   90.00
_cell.angle_beta   90.00
_cell.angle_gamma   90.00
#
_symmetry.space_group_name_H-M   'P 1'
#
loop_
_entity.id
_entity.type
_entity.pdbx_description
1 polymer ?
#
loop_
_entity_poly.entity_id
_entity_poly.type
_entity_poly.pdbx_seq_one_letter_code
_entity_poly.pdbx_strand_id
1 'polypeptide(L)'
;MCELNVKREHVCSNYKGSSGNMEAVGAFRNFERSLIKRDLQYTEYYGDSKGFLQVKDIYGENSVTKLECIGHIQKKSRLTFKETKKEHQRTWWEGEIN
;
A
#
# COMPACT_ATOMS: atom_id res chain seq x y z
N MET A 1 17.31 -34.55 -11.04
CA MET A 1 16.91 -34.03 -9.72
C MET A 1 15.41 -33.77 -9.81
N CYS A 2 14.60 -34.57 -9.12
CA CYS A 2 13.16 -34.62 -9.33
C CYS A 2 12.48 -33.32 -8.90
N GLU A 3 11.67 -32.75 -9.80
CA GLU A 3 10.73 -31.67 -9.47
C GLU A 3 9.62 -32.25 -8.58
N LEU A 4 9.66 -31.92 -7.29
CA LEU A 4 8.54 -32.18 -6.39
C LEU A 4 7.40 -31.24 -6.76
N ASN A 5 6.44 -31.75 -7.54
CA ASN A 5 5.15 -31.12 -7.78
C ASN A 5 4.32 -31.12 -6.50
N VAL A 6 4.69 -30.25 -5.55
CA VAL A 6 3.93 -30.02 -4.33
C VAL A 6 2.66 -29.27 -4.72
N LYS A 7 1.54 -30.00 -4.84
CA LYS A 7 0.21 -29.41 -4.79
C LYS A 7 0.08 -28.71 -3.43
N ARG A 8 0.33 -27.41 -3.40
CA ARG A 8 0.06 -26.60 -2.21
C ARG A 8 -1.44 -26.43 -2.11
N GLU A 9 -2.08 -27.20 -1.24
CA GLU A 9 -3.43 -26.89 -0.79
C GLU A 9 -3.46 -25.42 -0.35
N HIS A 10 -4.41 -24.67 -0.90
CA HIS A 10 -4.58 -23.27 -0.54
C HIS A 10 -5.13 -23.19 0.87
N VAL A 11 -4.24 -23.03 1.85
CA VAL A 11 -4.63 -22.76 3.23
C VAL A 11 -4.91 -21.27 3.38
N CYS A 12 -6.20 -20.93 3.41
CA CYS A 12 -6.64 -19.56 3.72
C CYS A 12 -6.53 -19.35 5.23
N SER A 13 -5.36 -18.90 5.71
CA SER A 13 -5.18 -18.52 7.10
C SER A 13 -5.54 -17.06 7.30
N ASN A 14 -6.72 -16.81 7.89
CA ASN A 14 -7.11 -15.48 8.34
C ASN A 14 -6.11 -14.94 9.37
N TYR A 15 -5.84 -13.64 9.32
CA TYR A 15 -5.05 -12.97 10.35
C TYR A 15 -5.77 -13.04 11.70
N LYS A 16 -5.05 -13.46 12.74
CA LYS A 16 -5.52 -13.47 14.12
C LYS A 16 -4.86 -12.30 14.84
N GLY A 17 -5.63 -11.29 15.20
CA GLY A 17 -5.18 -10.07 15.87
C GLY A 17 -6.08 -8.88 15.59
N SER A 18 -5.64 -7.68 15.97
CA SER A 18 -6.37 -6.44 15.70
C SER A 18 -6.41 -6.12 14.21
N SER A 19 -7.57 -5.70 13.71
CA SER A 19 -7.74 -5.29 12.30
C SER A 19 -6.72 -4.24 11.86
N GLY A 20 -6.38 -3.29 12.74
CA GLY A 20 -5.40 -2.24 12.46
C GLY A 20 -3.96 -2.73 12.23
N ASN A 21 -3.63 -3.97 12.63
CA ASN A 21 -2.32 -4.57 12.39
C ASN A 21 -2.29 -5.48 11.16
N MET A 22 -3.45 -5.79 10.56
CA MET A 22 -3.54 -6.69 9.40
C MET A 22 -2.68 -6.21 8.24
N GLU A 23 -2.70 -4.91 7.96
CA GLU A 23 -1.96 -4.32 6.84
C GLU A 23 -0.45 -4.40 7.06
N ALA A 24 0.03 -4.07 8.26
CA ALA A 24 1.46 -4.08 8.56
C ALA A 24 2.03 -5.50 8.49
N VAL A 25 1.34 -6.47 9.09
CA VAL A 25 1.73 -7.90 9.02
C VAL A 25 1.61 -8.44 7.59
N GLY A 26 0.59 -8.00 6.84
CA GLY A 26 0.42 -8.34 5.43
C GLY A 26 1.58 -7.83 4.56
N ALA A 27 2.03 -6.60 4.78
CA ALA A 27 3.18 -6.02 4.09
C ALA A 27 4.44 -6.83 4.34
N PHE A 28 4.76 -7.13 5.60
CA PHE A 28 5.90 -7.97 5.96
C PHE A 28 5.86 -9.33 5.24
N ARG A 29 4.73 -10.04 5.32
CA ARG A 29 4.56 -11.36 4.68
C ARG A 29 4.74 -11.32 3.16
N ASN A 30 4.31 -10.23 2.51
CA ASN A 30 4.49 -10.09 1.07
C ASN A 30 5.97 -9.88 0.70
N PHE A 31 6.69 -9.04 1.45
CA PHE A 31 8.12 -8.80 1.21
C PHE A 31 8.96 -10.07 1.44
N GLU A 32 8.69 -10.77 2.55
CA GLU A 32 9.35 -12.06 2.88
C GLU A 32 9.04 -13.11 1.80
N ARG A 33 7.77 -13.24 1.40
CA ARG A 33 7.36 -14.19 0.37
C ARG A 33 8.01 -13.92 -0.98
N SER A 34 8.14 -12.65 -1.38
CA SER A 34 8.77 -12.29 -2.65
C SER A 34 10.24 -12.67 -2.68
N LEU A 35 10.96 -12.50 -1.57
CA LEU A 35 12.33 -12.97 -1.42
C LEU A 35 12.39 -14.51 -1.55
N ILE A 36 11.60 -15.23 -0.77
CA ILE A 36 11.66 -16.71 -0.74
C ILE A 36 11.22 -17.35 -2.07
N LYS A 37 10.18 -16.81 -2.73
CA LYS A 37 9.59 -17.44 -3.92
C LYS A 37 10.21 -17.00 -5.24
N ARG A 38 10.78 -15.80 -5.29
CA ARG A 38 11.20 -15.16 -6.55
C ARG A 38 12.58 -14.52 -6.47
N ASP A 39 13.25 -14.62 -5.32
CA ASP A 39 14.53 -13.95 -5.05
C ASP A 39 14.49 -12.45 -5.39
N LEU A 40 13.35 -11.82 -5.09
CA LEU A 40 13.07 -10.43 -5.45
C LEU A 40 12.96 -9.57 -4.20
N GLN A 41 13.70 -8.45 -4.21
CA GLN A 41 13.70 -7.44 -3.17
C GLN A 41 12.96 -6.19 -3.65
N TYR A 42 12.07 -5.68 -2.81
CA TYR A 42 11.47 -4.37 -3.01
C TYR A 42 12.34 -3.29 -2.38
N THR A 43 12.63 -2.23 -3.11
CA THR A 43 13.41 -1.09 -2.63
C THR A 43 12.54 0.05 -2.10
N GLU A 44 11.29 0.12 -2.57
CA GLU A 44 10.38 1.23 -2.30
C GLU A 44 9.06 0.73 -1.73
N TYR A 45 8.52 1.47 -0.75
CA TYR A 45 7.26 1.14 -0.09
C TYR A 45 6.22 2.27 -0.24
N TYR A 46 5.08 1.91 -0.84
CA TYR A 46 3.86 2.69 -0.88
C TYR A 46 2.84 2.11 0.10
N GLY A 47 2.61 2.80 1.22
CA GLY A 47 1.70 2.30 2.26
C GLY A 47 1.76 3.10 3.55
N ASP A 48 1.10 2.58 4.60
CA ASP A 48 1.03 3.28 5.87
C ASP A 48 2.36 3.24 6.65
N SER A 49 2.56 4.23 7.50
CA SER A 49 3.77 4.41 8.30
C SER A 49 4.04 3.21 9.23
N LYS A 50 3.00 2.58 9.76
CA LYS A 50 3.14 1.39 10.63
C LYS A 50 3.62 0.17 9.85
N GLY A 51 3.14 0.00 8.62
CA GLY A 51 3.61 -1.07 7.73
C GLY A 51 5.07 -0.85 7.33
N PHE A 52 5.43 0.39 6.99
CA PHE A 52 6.81 0.76 6.66
C PHE A 52 7.79 0.38 7.78
N LEU A 53 7.47 0.68 9.04
CA LEU A 53 8.33 0.34 10.18
C LEU A 53 8.61 -1.16 10.30
N GLN A 54 7.71 -2.03 9.86
CA GLN A 54 7.93 -3.48 9.86
C GLN A 54 8.81 -3.96 8.70
N VAL A 55 8.84 -3.23 7.58
CA VAL A 55 9.57 -3.65 6.37
C VAL A 55 10.87 -2.89 6.14
N LYS A 56 11.14 -1.79 6.86
CA LYS A 56 12.29 -0.91 6.60
C LYS A 56 13.62 -1.66 6.56
N ASP A 57 13.78 -2.65 7.45
CA ASP A 57 15.03 -3.39 7.63
C ASP A 57 14.95 -4.85 7.15
N ILE A 58 13.94 -5.21 6.35
CA ILE A 58 13.67 -6.63 6.05
C ILE A 58 14.80 -7.33 5.29
N TYR A 59 15.56 -6.58 4.48
CA TYR A 59 16.71 -7.11 3.74
C TYR A 59 18.06 -6.63 4.31
N GLY A 60 18.06 -5.92 5.45
CA GLY A 60 19.21 -5.22 5.99
C GLY A 60 18.86 -3.79 6.40
N GLU A 61 19.75 -3.13 7.13
CA GLU A 61 19.51 -1.78 7.67
C GLU A 61 19.12 -0.78 6.56
N ASN A 62 17.97 -0.13 6.73
CA ASN A 62 17.45 0.88 5.80
C ASN A 62 17.30 0.40 4.34
N SER A 63 17.14 -0.91 4.14
CA SER A 63 16.99 -1.53 2.82
C SER A 63 15.79 -1.03 2.00
N VAL A 64 14.71 -0.60 2.67
CA VAL A 64 13.49 -0.12 2.01
C VAL A 64 13.27 1.36 2.30
N THR A 65 13.00 2.14 1.26
CA THR A 65 12.66 3.56 1.37
C THR A 65 11.14 3.77 1.36
N LYS A 66 10.66 4.67 2.20
CA LYS A 66 9.26 5.09 2.20
C LYS A 66 9.07 6.22 1.20
N LEU A 67 8.10 6.09 0.32
CA LEU A 67 7.69 7.16 -0.58
C LEU A 67 6.52 7.93 0.04
N GLU A 68 5.30 7.67 -0.40
CA GLU A 68 4.11 8.35 0.08
C GLU A 68 3.15 7.39 0.79
N CYS A 69 2.43 7.93 1.79
CA CYS A 69 1.36 7.18 2.41
C CYS A 69 0.11 7.23 1.53
N ILE A 70 -0.52 6.08 1.31
CA ILE A 70 -1.75 5.97 0.51
C ILE A 70 -2.84 6.88 1.08
N GLY A 71 -2.96 6.96 2.41
CA GLY A 71 -3.90 7.86 3.07
C GLY A 71 -3.61 9.35 2.79
N HIS A 72 -2.33 9.74 2.69
CA HIS A 72 -1.96 11.10 2.31
C HIS A 72 -2.32 11.41 0.85
N ILE A 73 -2.05 10.47 -0.07
CA ILE A 73 -2.41 10.62 -1.48
C ILE A 73 -3.93 10.80 -1.60
N GLN A 74 -4.72 9.95 -0.95
CA GLN A 74 -6.19 10.04 -0.95
C GLN A 74 -6.70 11.38 -0.40
N LYS A 75 -6.11 11.87 0.70
CA LYS A 75 -6.48 13.17 1.29
C LYS A 75 -6.16 14.31 0.32
N LYS A 76 -4.98 14.30 -0.29
CA LYS A 76 -4.56 15.30 -1.28
C LYS A 76 -5.52 15.32 -2.47
N SER A 77 -5.78 14.16 -3.08
CA SER A 77 -6.72 14.04 -4.20
C SER A 77 -8.13 14.51 -3.84
N ARG A 78 -8.62 14.19 -2.63
CA ARG A 78 -9.93 14.65 -2.15
C ARG A 78 -9.99 16.17 -2.02
N LEU A 79 -8.92 16.82 -1.56
CA LEU A 79 -8.86 18.28 -1.42
C LEU A 79 -8.90 18.94 -2.80
N THR A 80 -8.03 18.51 -3.71
CA THR A 80 -8.01 19.01 -5.10
C THR A 80 -9.36 18.86 -5.77
N PHE A 81 -10.00 17.70 -5.65
CA PHE A 81 -11.34 17.49 -6.22
C PHE A 81 -12.39 18.45 -5.64
N LYS A 82 -12.35 18.73 -4.33
CA LYS A 82 -13.27 19.70 -3.70
C LYS A 82 -13.05 21.11 -4.23
N GLU A 83 -11.80 21.50 -4.49
CA GLU A 83 -11.46 22.82 -5.05
C GLU A 83 -11.98 22.94 -6.48
N THR A 84 -11.67 21.96 -7.34
CA THR A 84 -12.17 21.92 -8.72
C THR A 84 -13.70 21.91 -8.77
N LYS A 85 -14.36 21.17 -7.87
CA LYS A 85 -15.84 21.17 -7.79
C LYS A 85 -16.40 22.55 -7.43
N LYS A 86 -15.79 23.27 -6.48
CA LYS A 86 -16.22 24.62 -6.12
C LYS A 86 -16.03 25.61 -7.25
N GLU A 87 -14.90 25.52 -7.95
CA GLU A 87 -14.59 26.36 -9.10
C GLU A 87 -15.59 26.12 -10.23
N HIS A 88 -15.84 24.85 -10.57
CA HIS A 88 -16.88 24.50 -11.53
C HIS A 88 -18.24 25.06 -11.12
N GLN A 89 -18.69 24.86 -9.87
CA GLN A 89 -19.95 25.44 -9.42
C GLN A 89 -19.98 26.96 -9.62
N ARG A 90 -18.91 27.68 -9.26
CA ARG A 90 -18.83 29.14 -9.45
C ARG A 90 -18.98 29.54 -10.92
N THR A 91 -18.25 28.91 -11.84
CA THR A 91 -18.31 29.25 -13.27
C THR A 91 -19.70 28.98 -13.87
N TRP A 92 -20.42 27.97 -13.37
CA TRP A 92 -21.81 27.72 -13.79
C TRP A 92 -22.75 28.84 -13.37
N TRP A 93 -22.68 29.31 -12.11
CA TRP A 93 -23.50 30.42 -11.64
C TRP A 93 -23.19 31.74 -12.36
N GLU A 94 -21.93 32.01 -12.68
CA GLU A 94 -21.52 33.21 -13.42
C GLU A 94 -22.02 33.23 -14.88
N GLY A 95 -22.18 32.04 -15.48
CA GLY A 95 -22.77 31.88 -16.82
C GLY A 95 -24.30 31.93 -16.85
N GLU A 96 -24.97 31.78 -15.71
CA GLU A 96 -26.43 31.89 -15.57
C GLU A 96 -26.92 33.33 -15.29
N ILE A 97 -26.01 34.21 -14.83
CA ILE A 97 -26.30 35.61 -14.49
C ILE A 97 -26.04 36.57 -15.69
N ASN A 98 -25.36 36.10 -16.75
CA ASN A 98 -25.19 36.82 -18.02
C ASN A 98 -26.17 36.32 -19.08
#